data_AF-A0AAJ1QQ69-F1
#
_entry.id   AF-A0AAJ1QQ69-F1
#
_cell.length_a   1.000
_cell.length_b   1.000
_cell.length_c   1.000
_cell.angle_alpha   90.00
_cell.angle_beta   90.00
_cell.angle_gamma   90.00
#
_symmetry.space_group_name_H-M   'P 1'
#
loop_
_entity.id
_entity.type
_entity.pdbx_description
1 polymer ?
#
loop_
_entity_poly.entity_id
_entity_poly.type
_entity_poly.pdbx_seq_one_letter_code
_entity_poly.pdbx_strand_id
1 'polypeptide(L)'
;MNIALIITSIISLATLIVSIYNARTLNENKEKDRRIAVLLSEKRRMQNNLFEHITKVLDLGRRCFEEKGENEKQKMKFELLNHKIYIWINLDRDNGFAKGLRENSNEYIFLCASFLDSSDEAERLNFQKVSYKDQRSIWILIDKYIEEENKLIEELM
;
A
#
# COMPACT_ATOMS: atom_id res chain seq x y z
N MET A 1 8.00 -62.32 32.08
CA MET A 1 8.11 -61.08 31.28
C MET A 1 8.22 -59.92 32.25
N ASN A 2 9.32 -59.15 32.22
CA ASN A 2 9.59 -58.12 33.22
C ASN A 2 8.62 -56.94 33.04
N ILE A 3 7.71 -56.76 34.00
CA ILE A 3 6.70 -55.67 34.00
C ILE A 3 7.38 -54.30 33.83
N ALA A 4 8.56 -54.10 34.42
CA ALA A 4 9.36 -52.88 34.25
C ALA A 4 9.73 -52.61 32.78
N LEU A 5 10.14 -53.63 32.01
CA LEU A 5 10.47 -53.50 30.59
C LEU A 5 9.25 -53.11 29.74
N ILE A 6 8.06 -53.63 30.08
CA ILE A 6 6.80 -53.28 29.41
C ILE A 6 6.48 -51.81 29.65
N ILE A 7 6.57 -51.34 30.91
CA ILE A 7 6.31 -49.94 31.28
C ILE A 7 7.28 -49.00 30.58
N THR A 8 8.59 -49.29 30.60
CA THR A 8 9.60 -48.47 29.91
C THR A 8 9.35 -48.43 28.40
N SER A 9 8.97 -49.54 27.79
CA SER A 9 8.64 -49.60 26.36
C SER A 9 7.42 -48.72 26.03
N ILE A 10 6.36 -48.75 26.84
CA ILE A 10 5.18 -47.89 26.65
C ILE A 10 5.54 -46.41 26.77
N ILE A 11 6.33 -46.03 27.79
CA ILE A 11 6.80 -44.65 27.98
C ILE A 11 7.61 -44.20 26.76
N SER A 12 8.55 -45.02 26.29
CA SER A 12 9.39 -44.69 25.12
C SER A 12 8.56 -44.47 23.85
N LEU A 13 7.52 -45.29 23.63
CA LEU A 13 6.62 -45.14 22.49
C LEU A 13 5.77 -43.87 22.60
N ALA A 14 5.25 -43.56 23.77
CA ALA A 14 4.51 -42.32 24.01
C ALA A 14 5.40 -41.09 23.78
N THR A 15 6.64 -41.10 24.27
CA THR A 15 7.62 -40.02 24.03
C THR A 15 7.93 -39.86 22.54
N LEU A 16 8.08 -40.97 21.80
CA LEU A 16 8.31 -40.93 20.36
C LEU A 16 7.13 -40.30 19.61
N ILE A 17 5.89 -40.67 19.96
CA ILE A 17 4.68 -40.09 19.35
C ILE A 17 4.59 -38.59 19.61
N VAL A 18 4.83 -38.15 20.85
CA VAL A 18 4.85 -36.72 21.21
C VAL A 18 5.96 -35.99 20.45
N SER A 19 7.15 -36.60 20.32
CA SER A 19 8.27 -36.01 19.57
C SER A 19 7.94 -35.83 18.09
N ILE A 20 7.29 -36.82 17.46
CA ILE A 20 6.84 -36.74 16.06
C ILE A 20 5.78 -35.66 15.90
N TYR A 21 4.81 -35.58 16.82
CA TYR A 21 3.78 -34.55 16.80
C TYR A 21 4.39 -33.15 16.90
N ASN A 22 5.28 -32.93 17.88
CA ASN A 22 5.97 -31.65 18.07
C ASN A 22 6.85 -31.28 16.87
N ALA A 23 7.52 -32.25 16.24
CA ALA A 23 8.32 -32.01 15.05
C ALA A 23 7.46 -31.58 13.85
N ARG A 24 6.28 -32.19 13.67
CA ARG A 24 5.34 -31.80 12.61
C ARG A 24 4.78 -30.41 12.83
N THR A 25 4.26 -30.12 14.04
CA THR A 25 3.70 -28.79 14.36
C THR A 25 4.77 -27.70 14.26
N LEU A 26 6.00 -27.95 14.70
CA LEU A 26 7.11 -27.01 14.53
C LEU A 26 7.42 -26.74 13.06
N ASN A 27 7.39 -27.76 12.20
CA ASN A 27 7.66 -27.59 10.78
C ASN A 27 6.54 -26.80 10.08
N GLU A 28 5.28 -27.09 10.40
CA GLU A 28 4.12 -26.34 9.89
C GLU A 28 4.17 -24.86 10.33
N ASN A 29 4.50 -24.59 11.59
CA ASN A 29 4.63 -23.22 12.09
C ASN A 29 5.76 -22.47 11.38
N LYS A 30 6.94 -23.08 11.21
CA LYS A 30 8.04 -22.48 10.44
C LYS A 30 7.66 -22.15 9.00
N GLU A 31 6.86 -23.01 8.36
CA GLU A 31 6.38 -22.76 7.01
C GLU A 31 5.39 -21.59 6.96
N LYS A 32 4.46 -21.52 7.92
CA LYS A 32 3.54 -20.37 8.07
C LYS A 32 4.31 -19.08 8.31
N ASP A 33 5.26 -19.06 9.24
CA ASP A 33 6.08 -17.89 9.55
C ASP A 33 6.82 -17.38 8.31
N ARG A 34 7.39 -18.29 7.52
CA ARG A 34 8.05 -17.94 6.24
C ARG A 34 7.08 -17.32 5.24
N ARG A 35 5.88 -17.91 5.09
CA ARG A 35 4.86 -17.38 4.19
C ARG A 35 4.40 -15.98 4.63
N ILE A 36 4.16 -15.79 5.92
CA ILE A 36 3.80 -14.47 6.50
C ILE A 36 4.92 -13.46 6.26
N ALA A 37 6.17 -13.83 6.51
CA ALA A 37 7.32 -12.94 6.28
C ALA A 37 7.45 -12.50 4.81
N VAL A 38 7.25 -13.43 3.87
CA VAL A 38 7.27 -13.12 2.43
C VAL A 38 6.12 -12.18 2.07
N LEU A 39 4.89 -12.50 2.49
CA LEU A 39 3.70 -11.66 2.23
C LEU A 39 3.87 -10.26 2.81
N LEU A 40 4.39 -10.13 4.02
CA LEU A 40 4.65 -8.85 4.66
C LEU A 40 5.69 -8.02 3.90
N SER A 41 6.77 -8.67 3.45
CA SER A 41 7.81 -8.01 2.65
C SER A 41 7.27 -7.49 1.32
N GLU A 42 6.41 -8.26 0.66
CA GLU A 42 5.77 -7.87 -0.59
C GLU A 42 4.76 -6.75 -0.38
N LYS A 43 3.94 -6.82 0.67
CA LYS A 43 2.97 -5.78 1.03
C LYS A 43 3.67 -4.43 1.28
N ARG A 44 4.75 -4.43 2.07
CA ARG A 44 5.58 -3.22 2.29
C ARG A 44 6.19 -2.68 1.00
N ARG A 45 6.68 -3.55 0.12
CA ARG A 45 7.21 -3.14 -1.19
C ARG A 45 6.14 -2.47 -2.05
N MET A 46 4.94 -3.07 -2.12
CA MET A 46 3.83 -2.50 -2.89
C MET A 46 3.38 -1.15 -2.32
N GLN A 47 3.28 -1.02 -0.99
CA GLN A 47 2.97 0.25 -0.33
C GLN A 47 4.00 1.33 -0.64
N ASN A 48 5.30 1.01 -0.56
CA ASN A 48 6.36 1.96 -0.90
C ASN A 48 6.24 2.45 -2.36
N ASN A 49 5.99 1.54 -3.30
CA ASN A 49 5.80 1.91 -4.70
C ASN A 49 4.54 2.77 -4.89
N LEU A 50 3.43 2.44 -4.22
CA LEU A 50 2.21 3.25 -4.24
C LEU A 50 2.49 4.68 -3.78
N PHE A 51 3.14 4.84 -2.62
CA PHE A 51 3.43 6.16 -2.07
C PHE A 51 4.43 6.94 -2.91
N GLU A 52 5.42 6.28 -3.53
CA GLU A 52 6.30 6.93 -4.50
C GLU A 52 5.49 7.57 -5.65
N HIS A 53 4.49 6.86 -6.19
CA HIS A 53 3.64 7.39 -7.25
C HIS A 53 2.73 8.53 -6.75
N ILE A 54 2.19 8.44 -5.53
CA ILE A 54 1.40 9.53 -4.93
C ILE A 54 2.27 10.77 -4.71
N THR A 55 3.47 10.63 -4.17
CA THR A 55 4.39 11.76 -3.96
C THR A 55 4.81 12.39 -5.28
N LYS A 56 5.07 11.60 -6.33
CA LYS A 56 5.33 12.12 -7.68
C LYS A 56 4.17 12.94 -8.22
N VAL A 57 2.93 12.50 -8.02
CA VAL A 57 1.74 13.29 -8.40
C VAL A 57 1.70 14.63 -7.67
N LEU A 58 1.98 14.64 -6.36
CA LEU A 58 1.97 15.86 -5.56
C LEU A 58 3.09 16.84 -5.99
N ASP A 59 4.28 16.33 -6.34
CA ASP A 59 5.35 17.18 -6.88
C ASP A 59 5.04 17.71 -8.29
N LEU A 60 4.52 16.84 -9.17
CA LEU A 60 4.09 17.25 -10.51
C LEU A 60 2.99 18.32 -10.45
N GLY A 61 2.01 18.14 -9.58
CA GLY A 61 0.95 19.12 -9.37
C GLY A 61 1.46 20.44 -8.79
N ARG A 62 2.47 20.43 -7.93
CA ARG A 62 3.15 21.68 -7.50
C ARG A 62 3.82 22.38 -8.68
N ARG A 63 4.57 21.63 -9.50
CA ARG A 63 5.34 22.16 -10.63
C ARG A 63 4.46 22.65 -11.78
N CYS A 64 3.29 22.04 -11.98
CA CYS A 64 2.40 22.38 -13.09
C CYS A 64 1.95 23.85 -13.03
N PHE A 65 1.84 24.44 -11.83
CA PHE A 65 1.45 25.83 -11.63
C PHE A 65 2.52 26.86 -12.00
N GLU A 66 3.78 26.43 -12.07
CA GLU A 66 4.92 27.28 -12.40
C GLU A 66 5.34 27.15 -13.87
N GLU A 67 4.93 26.07 -14.54
CA GLU A 67 5.35 25.74 -15.91
C GLU A 67 4.71 26.66 -16.97
N LYS A 68 5.56 27.18 -17.85
CA LYS A 68 5.18 28.11 -18.92
C LYS A 68 5.36 27.49 -20.31
N GLY A 69 6.27 26.53 -20.47
CA GLY A 69 6.60 25.89 -21.73
C GLY A 69 5.58 24.82 -22.13
N GLU A 70 4.98 24.96 -23.31
CA GLU A 70 3.91 24.09 -23.79
C GLU A 70 4.32 22.61 -23.89
N ASN A 71 5.54 22.32 -24.36
CA ASN A 71 6.04 20.95 -24.45
C ASN A 71 6.16 20.29 -23.06
N GLU A 72 6.66 21.02 -22.07
CA GLU A 72 6.80 20.51 -20.71
C GLU A 72 5.43 20.36 -20.04
N LYS A 73 4.47 21.26 -20.31
CA LYS A 73 3.09 21.10 -19.85
C LYS A 73 2.47 19.79 -20.34
N GLN A 74 2.59 19.50 -21.64
CA GLN A 74 2.06 18.26 -22.20
C GLN A 74 2.72 17.03 -21.57
N LYS A 75 4.06 17.05 -21.42
CA LYS A 75 4.79 15.97 -20.76
C LYS A 75 4.33 15.75 -19.33
N MET A 76 4.22 16.81 -18.52
CA MET A 76 3.72 16.73 -17.14
C MET A 76 2.30 16.17 -17.07
N LYS A 77 1.42 16.56 -18.00
CA LYS A 77 0.06 16.02 -18.09
C LYS A 77 0.07 14.52 -18.34
N PHE A 78 0.88 14.04 -19.28
CA PHE A 78 1.01 12.60 -19.53
C PHE A 78 1.56 11.86 -18.30
N GLU A 79 2.57 12.40 -17.63
CA GLU A 79 3.12 11.81 -16.40
C GLU A 79 2.07 11.74 -15.28
N LEU A 80 1.30 12.81 -15.05
CA LEU A 80 0.18 12.84 -14.10
C LEU A 80 -0.85 11.73 -14.37
N LEU A 81 -1.27 11.58 -15.63
CA LEU A 81 -2.24 10.57 -16.04
C LEU A 81 -1.70 9.13 -15.91
N ASN A 82 -0.40 8.93 -16.14
CA ASN A 82 0.23 7.62 -15.94
C ASN A 82 0.27 7.25 -14.44
N HIS A 83 0.62 8.19 -13.57
CA HIS A 83 0.59 7.95 -12.14
C HIS A 83 -0.83 7.69 -11.61
N LYS A 84 -1.86 8.35 -12.18
CA LYS A 84 -3.27 8.10 -11.86
C LYS A 84 -3.65 6.61 -11.96
N ILE A 85 -3.30 5.99 -13.08
CA ILE A 85 -3.62 4.58 -13.35
C ILE A 85 -2.95 3.68 -12.31
N TYR A 86 -1.67 3.97 -12.01
CA TYR A 86 -0.91 3.22 -11.03
C TYR A 86 -1.53 3.30 -9.64
N ILE A 87 -1.87 4.51 -9.16
CA ILE A 87 -2.47 4.73 -7.85
C ILE A 87 -3.78 3.97 -7.72
N TRP A 88 -4.64 4.03 -8.75
CA TRP A 88 -5.91 3.30 -8.73
C TRP A 88 -5.69 1.80 -8.55
N ILE A 89 -4.83 1.18 -9.35
CA ILE A 89 -4.68 -0.28 -9.36
C ILE A 89 -4.04 -0.80 -8.06
N ASN A 90 -3.18 -0.02 -7.42
CA ASN A 90 -2.34 -0.48 -6.30
C ASN A 90 -2.84 -0.08 -4.90
N LEU A 91 -3.97 0.62 -4.78
CA LEU A 91 -4.61 0.84 -3.49
C LEU A 91 -5.23 -0.47 -2.97
N ASP A 92 -4.93 -0.82 -1.71
CA ASP A 92 -5.51 -1.98 -1.03
C ASP A 92 -7.02 -1.77 -0.87
N ARG A 93 -7.81 -2.76 -1.26
CA ARG A 93 -9.28 -2.67 -1.22
C ARG A 93 -9.83 -2.90 0.18
N ASP A 94 -9.05 -3.56 1.03
CA ASP A 94 -9.44 -3.86 2.42
C ASP A 94 -9.19 -2.67 3.34
N ASN A 95 -8.42 -1.67 2.88
CA ASN A 95 -8.20 -0.41 3.56
C ASN A 95 -9.42 0.52 3.40
N GLY A 96 -10.10 0.83 4.51
CA GLY A 96 -11.25 1.73 4.57
C GLY A 96 -10.97 3.15 4.04
N PHE A 97 -9.72 3.62 4.05
CA PHE A 97 -9.35 4.92 3.48
C PHE A 97 -8.97 4.89 2.00
N ALA A 98 -8.84 3.71 1.38
CA ALA A 98 -8.43 3.57 -0.02
C ALA A 98 -9.34 4.32 -0.99
N LYS A 99 -10.65 4.24 -0.79
CA LYS A 99 -11.63 4.92 -1.65
C LYS A 99 -11.45 6.44 -1.59
N GLY A 100 -11.32 7.00 -0.38
CA GLY A 100 -11.10 8.43 -0.18
C GLY A 100 -9.78 8.88 -0.81
N LEU A 101 -8.70 8.12 -0.60
CA LEU A 101 -7.39 8.44 -1.16
C LEU A 101 -7.41 8.40 -2.69
N ARG A 102 -8.11 7.44 -3.29
CA ARG A 102 -8.34 7.35 -4.74
C ARG A 102 -9.10 8.55 -5.28
N GLU A 103 -10.23 8.90 -4.66
CA GLU A 103 -11.09 10.00 -5.12
C GLU A 103 -10.34 11.33 -5.07
N ASN A 104 -9.68 11.64 -3.96
CA ASN A 104 -8.93 12.89 -3.82
C ASN A 104 -7.70 12.93 -4.74
N SER A 105 -6.99 11.81 -4.92
CA SER A 105 -5.86 11.74 -5.87
C SER A 105 -6.33 11.95 -7.31
N ASN A 106 -7.46 11.35 -7.69
CA ASN A 106 -8.03 11.49 -9.02
C ASN A 106 -8.47 12.93 -9.30
N GLU A 107 -9.14 13.57 -8.34
CA GLU A 107 -9.59 14.95 -8.46
C GLU A 107 -8.39 15.89 -8.58
N TYR A 108 -7.40 15.74 -7.70
CA TYR A 108 -6.17 16.53 -7.75
C TYR A 108 -5.46 16.42 -9.10
N ILE A 109 -5.30 15.19 -9.61
CA ILE A 109 -4.69 14.94 -10.93
C ILE A 109 -5.51 15.61 -12.05
N PHE A 110 -6.84 15.50 -11.99
CA PHE A 110 -7.73 16.09 -12.98
C PHE A 110 -7.62 17.62 -12.98
N LEU A 111 -7.59 18.26 -11.82
CA LEU A 111 -7.42 19.71 -11.69
C LEU A 111 -6.06 20.17 -12.20
N CYS A 112 -4.98 19.44 -11.89
CA CYS A 112 -3.65 19.74 -12.38
C CYS A 112 -3.56 19.60 -13.91
N ALA A 113 -4.14 18.54 -14.48
CA ALA A 113 -4.18 18.35 -15.93
C ALA A 113 -5.03 19.45 -16.62
N SER A 114 -6.17 19.80 -16.03
CA SER A 114 -7.06 20.86 -16.55
C SER A 114 -6.39 22.24 -16.49
N PHE A 115 -5.59 22.51 -15.44
CA PHE A 115 -4.79 23.72 -15.35
C PHE A 115 -3.74 23.82 -16.48
N LEU A 116 -3.10 22.69 -16.82
CA LEU A 116 -2.12 22.65 -17.90
C LEU A 116 -2.75 22.91 -19.26
N ASP A 117 -3.98 22.43 -19.48
CA ASP A 117 -4.73 22.59 -20.73
C ASP A 117 -5.40 23.97 -20.89
N SER A 118 -5.80 24.60 -19.78
CA SER A 118 -6.56 25.85 -19.86
C SER A 118 -5.68 27.05 -20.21
N SER A 119 -6.15 27.84 -21.16
CA SER A 119 -5.63 29.16 -21.51
C SER A 119 -6.33 30.30 -20.76
N ASP A 120 -7.43 30.02 -20.06
CA ASP A 120 -8.19 31.01 -19.31
C ASP A 120 -7.60 31.20 -17.90
N GLU A 121 -7.24 32.44 -17.56
CA GLU A 121 -6.57 32.76 -16.30
C GLU A 121 -7.48 32.58 -15.08
N ALA A 122 -8.78 32.86 -15.22
CA ALA A 122 -9.74 32.71 -14.12
C ALA A 122 -10.00 31.23 -13.81
N GLU A 123 -10.13 30.39 -14.85
CA GLU A 123 -10.21 28.94 -14.71
C GLU A 123 -8.96 28.37 -14.06
N ARG A 124 -7.76 28.76 -14.54
CA ARG A 124 -6.48 28.34 -13.98
C ARG A 124 -6.37 28.67 -12.49
N LEU A 125 -6.72 29.90 -12.10
CA LEU A 125 -6.72 30.31 -10.70
C LEU A 125 -7.70 29.48 -9.87
N ASN A 126 -8.87 29.15 -10.43
CA ASN A 126 -9.86 28.31 -9.77
C ASN A 126 -9.34 26.88 -9.57
N PHE A 127 -8.82 26.24 -10.62
CA PHE A 127 -8.24 24.90 -10.53
C PHE A 127 -7.13 24.82 -9.49
N GLN A 128 -6.23 25.81 -9.48
CA GLN A 128 -5.16 25.88 -8.48
C GLN A 128 -5.71 25.95 -7.06
N LYS A 129 -6.68 26.84 -6.79
CA LYS A 129 -7.29 26.98 -5.46
C LYS A 129 -7.96 25.69 -4.99
N VAL A 130 -8.73 25.05 -5.86
CA VAL A 130 -9.41 23.78 -5.51
C VAL A 130 -8.38 22.67 -5.27
N SER A 131 -7.34 22.60 -6.10
CA SER A 131 -6.31 21.56 -5.97
C SER A 131 -5.61 21.56 -4.61
N TYR A 132 -5.41 22.72 -3.98
CA TYR A 132 -4.78 22.78 -2.65
C TYR A 132 -5.61 22.12 -1.56
N LYS A 133 -6.95 22.14 -1.70
CA LYS A 133 -7.84 21.43 -0.79
C LYS A 133 -7.64 19.92 -0.93
N ASP A 134 -7.60 19.42 -2.17
CA ASP A 134 -7.42 17.99 -2.43
C ASP A 134 -6.02 17.53 -2.03
N GLN A 135 -4.99 18.33 -2.29
CA GLN A 135 -3.62 18.08 -1.83
C GLN A 135 -3.58 17.88 -0.31
N ARG A 136 -4.24 18.75 0.46
CA ARG A 136 -4.32 18.62 1.92
C ARG A 136 -5.08 17.37 2.34
N SER A 137 -6.19 17.06 1.67
CA SER A 137 -6.96 15.84 1.92
C SER A 137 -6.13 14.59 1.65
N ILE A 138 -5.35 14.56 0.56
CA ILE A 138 -4.45 13.45 0.23
C ILE A 138 -3.44 13.23 1.35
N TRP A 139 -2.78 14.28 1.86
CA TRP A 139 -1.83 14.14 2.97
C TRP A 139 -2.46 13.50 4.20
N ILE A 140 -3.64 13.97 4.61
CA ILE A 140 -4.37 13.41 5.76
C ILE A 140 -4.76 11.95 5.51
N LEU A 141 -5.16 11.62 4.29
CA LEU A 141 -5.57 10.27 3.93
C LEU A 141 -4.39 9.31 3.84
N ILE A 142 -3.20 9.76 3.43
CA ILE A 142 -1.98 8.95 3.47
C ILE A 142 -1.70 8.49 4.90
N ASP A 143 -1.71 9.41 5.87
CA ASP A 143 -1.45 9.06 7.28
C ASP A 143 -2.44 8.01 7.79
N LYS A 144 -3.73 8.25 7.56
CA LYS A 144 -4.81 7.33 7.96
C LYS A 144 -4.71 5.97 7.25
N TYR A 145 -4.39 5.98 5.97
CA TYR A 145 -4.21 4.78 5.17
C TYR A 145 -3.06 3.95 5.74
N ILE A 146 -1.91 4.56 6.05
CA ILE A 146 -0.74 3.88 6.64
C ILE A 146 -1.10 3.28 8.01
N GLU A 147 -1.80 4.03 8.86
CA GLU A 147 -2.24 3.53 10.16
C GLU A 147 -3.17 2.30 10.03
N GLU A 148 -4.10 2.33 9.08
CA GLU A 148 -5.00 1.20 8.83
C GLU A 148 -4.27 -0.01 8.23
N GLU A 149 -3.35 0.21 7.29
CA GLU A 149 -2.48 -0.85 6.76
C GLU A 149 -1.69 -1.56 7.86
N ASN A 150 -1.14 -0.80 8.81
CA ASN A 150 -0.40 -1.37 9.92
C ASN A 150 -1.29 -2.23 10.82
N LYS A 151 -2.53 -1.82 11.06
CA LYS A 151 -3.52 -2.64 11.80
C LYS A 151 -3.84 -3.94 11.07
N LEU A 152 -4.10 -3.86 9.75
CA LEU A 152 -4.35 -5.05 8.92
C LEU A 152 -3.15 -6.01 8.92
N ILE A 153 -1.93 -5.47 8.97
CA ILE A 153 -0.70 -6.26 9.10
C ILE A 153 -0.59 -6.93 10.49
N GLU A 154 -0.94 -6.23 11.56
CA GLU A 154 -0.97 -6.80 12.92
C GLU A 154 -1.99 -7.93 13.04
N GLU A 155 -3.14 -7.84 12.38
CA GLU A 155 -4.15 -8.91 12.34
C GLU A 155 -3.70 -10.16 11.56
N LEU A 156 -2.72 -10.02 10.67
CA LEU A 156 -2.15 -11.12 9.86
C LEU A 156 -1.03 -11.88 10.59
N MET A 157 -0.45 -11.31 11.66
CA MET A 157 0.64 -11.90 12.44
C MET A 157 0.12 -12.71 13.63
#